data_AF-X1TPA3-F1
#
_entry.id   AF-X1TPA3-F1
#
_cell.length_a   1.000
_cell.length_b   1.000
_cell.length_c   1.000
_cell.angle_alpha   90.00
_cell.angle_beta   90.00
_cell.angle_gamma   90.00
#
_symmetry.space_group_name_H-M   'P 1'
#
loop_
_entity.id
_entity.type
_entity.pdbx_description
1 polymer ?
#
loop_
_entity_poly.entity_id
_entity_poly.type
_entity_poly.pdbx_seq_one_letter_code
_entity_poly.pdbx_strand_id
1 'polypeptide(L)'
;KEELQMAKIAEKDRTTHLYVIGATGTGKTKFLEFLIQQDIEKGNGFGVIDPHGDLIEDIKGFLACCYDDPRDEKKISERVVLIEPTDPDFSVTFNPLDKLSNVSAAEQTNSLLPLH
;
A
#
# COMPACT_ATOMS: atom_id res chain seq x y z
N LYS A 1 19.63 -15.07 -23.05
CA LYS A 1 18.55 -14.81 -22.07
C LYS A 1 18.70 -13.36 -21.69
N GLU A 2 17.78 -12.48 -22.08
CA GLU A 2 17.77 -11.11 -21.55
C GLU A 2 17.49 -11.22 -20.06
N GLU A 3 18.45 -10.76 -19.26
CA GLU A 3 18.29 -10.62 -17.83
C GLU A 3 17.22 -9.54 -17.60
N LEU A 4 16.09 -9.90 -16.99
CA LEU A 4 15.07 -8.93 -16.62
C LEU A 4 15.65 -8.02 -15.54
N GLN A 5 16.05 -6.82 -15.94
CA GLN A 5 16.54 -5.83 -15.01
C GLN A 5 15.37 -5.19 -14.28
N MET A 6 15.34 -5.33 -12.95
CA MET A 6 14.39 -4.65 -12.08
C MET A 6 14.47 -3.13 -12.32
N ALA A 7 13.32 -2.49 -12.49
CA ALA A 7 13.25 -1.04 -12.64
C ALA A 7 13.64 -0.34 -11.34
N LYS A 8 14.44 0.73 -11.42
CA LYS A 8 14.91 1.49 -10.25
C LYS A 8 14.78 2.98 -10.52
N ILE A 9 14.49 3.74 -9.46
CA ILE A 9 14.61 5.20 -9.43
C ILE A 9 15.63 5.54 -8.34
N ALA A 10 16.51 6.51 -8.59
CA ALA A 10 17.44 6.97 -7.55
C ALA A 10 16.68 7.61 -6.39
N GLU A 11 17.09 7.38 -5.15
CA GLU A 11 16.36 7.87 -3.96
C GLU A 11 16.09 9.38 -3.99
N LYS A 12 17.07 10.17 -4.49
CA LYS A 12 16.92 11.62 -4.66
C LYS A 12 15.79 12.05 -5.60
N ASP A 13 15.42 11.20 -6.55
CA ASP A 13 14.37 11.50 -7.53
C ASP A 13 13.00 11.03 -7.01
N ARG A 14 12.99 10.12 -6.01
CA ARG A 14 11.76 9.65 -5.35
C ARG A 14 11.18 10.68 -4.38
N THR A 15 11.97 11.67 -3.95
CA THR A 15 11.51 12.72 -3.02
C THR A 15 10.61 13.77 -3.66
N THR A 16 10.50 13.81 -5.00
CA THR A 16 9.72 14.83 -5.73
C THR A 16 8.39 14.30 -6.27
N HIS A 17 7.89 13.19 -5.72
CA HIS A 17 6.73 12.43 -6.19
C HIS A 17 6.92 11.84 -7.61
N LEU A 18 6.15 10.79 -7.88
CA LEU A 18 6.23 10.03 -9.13
C LEU A 18 4.83 9.86 -9.71
N TYR A 19 4.69 10.15 -11.00
CA TYR A 19 3.46 9.90 -11.75
C TYR A 19 3.74 8.96 -12.92
N VAL A 20 3.05 7.81 -12.96
CA VAL A 20 3.28 6.75 -13.95
C VAL A 20 2.09 6.68 -14.88
N ILE A 21 2.31 6.94 -16.17
CA ILE A 21 1.28 6.93 -17.22
C ILE A 21 1.60 5.85 -18.26
N GLY A 22 0.57 5.19 -18.76
CA GLY A 22 0.68 4.20 -19.83
C GLY A 22 -0.65 3.47 -20.05
N ALA A 23 -0.80 2.83 -21.21
CA ALA A 23 -1.97 2.02 -21.51
C ALA A 23 -2.07 0.78 -20.59
N THR A 24 -3.24 0.13 -20.52
CA THR A 24 -3.39 -1.15 -19.81
C THR A 24 -2.41 -2.18 -20.38
N GLY A 25 -1.80 -2.99 -19.51
CA GLY A 25 -0.83 -4.01 -19.92
C GLY A 25 0.59 -3.49 -20.20
N THR A 26 0.88 -2.20 -20.06
CA THR A 26 2.24 -1.66 -20.30
C THR A 26 3.18 -1.79 -19.10
N GLY A 27 2.84 -2.59 -18.10
CA GLY A 27 3.72 -2.87 -16.95
C GLY A 27 3.74 -1.82 -15.84
N LYS A 28 2.74 -0.93 -15.75
CA LYS A 28 2.67 0.09 -14.68
C LYS A 28 2.64 -0.53 -13.28
N THR A 29 1.78 -1.53 -13.07
CA THR A 29 1.68 -2.27 -11.80
C THR A 29 3.01 -2.94 -11.46
N LYS A 30 3.60 -3.62 -12.45
CA LYS A 30 4.91 -4.29 -12.28
C LYS A 30 6.03 -3.31 -11.94
N PHE A 31 6.00 -2.13 -12.53
CA PHE A 31 6.95 -1.06 -12.23
C PHE A 31 6.80 -0.57 -10.78
N LEU A 32 5.58 -0.35 -10.29
CA LEU A 32 5.33 0.01 -8.89
C LEU A 32 5.74 -1.11 -7.93
N GLU A 33 5.41 -2.35 -8.26
CA GLU A 33 5.82 -3.55 -7.50
C GLU A 33 7.34 -3.60 -7.32
N PHE A 34 8.13 -3.35 -8.38
CA PHE A 34 9.60 -3.32 -8.28
C PHE A 34 10.13 -2.24 -7.35
N LEU A 35 9.49 -1.06 -7.30
CA LEU A 35 9.89 -0.01 -6.36
C LEU A 35 9.56 -0.42 -4.91
N ILE A 36 8.40 -1.04 -4.70
CA ILE A 36 7.96 -1.51 -3.39
C ILE A 36 8.86 -2.65 -2.88
N GLN A 37 9.23 -3.61 -3.73
CA GLN A 37 10.17 -4.67 -3.37
C GLN A 37 11.51 -4.09 -2.88
N GLN A 38 12.02 -3.06 -3.55
CA GLN A 38 13.24 -2.37 -3.11
C GLN A 38 13.07 -1.69 -1.76
N ASP A 39 11.89 -1.14 -1.45
CA ASP A 39 11.61 -0.58 -0.14
C ASP A 39 11.54 -1.65 0.95
N ILE A 40 10.89 -2.78 0.66
CA ILE A 40 10.83 -3.94 1.57
C ILE A 40 12.26 -4.43 1.89
N GLU A 41 13.10 -4.61 0.87
CA GLU A 41 14.49 -5.04 1.04
C GLU A 41 15.32 -4.06 1.86
N LYS A 42 15.08 -2.75 1.71
CA LYS A 42 15.76 -1.69 2.47
C LYS A 42 15.17 -1.45 3.86
N GLY A 43 14.00 -2.04 4.16
CA GLY A 43 13.25 -1.76 5.38
C GLY A 43 12.62 -0.36 5.42
N ASN A 44 12.39 0.25 4.25
CA ASN A 44 11.69 1.53 4.14
C ASN A 44 10.18 1.31 4.34
N GLY A 45 9.53 2.21 5.08
CA GLY A 45 8.07 2.22 5.19
C GLY A 45 7.42 2.75 3.91
N PHE A 46 6.29 2.16 3.52
CA PHE A 46 5.48 2.58 2.39
C PHE A 46 4.00 2.32 2.66
N GLY A 47 3.13 2.95 1.88
CA GLY A 47 1.69 2.69 1.87
C GLY A 47 1.22 2.42 0.45
N VAL A 48 0.28 1.48 0.29
CA VAL A 48 -0.29 1.11 -1.01
C VAL A 48 -1.80 1.18 -0.91
N ILE A 49 -2.41 1.79 -1.92
CA ILE A 49 -3.85 1.76 -2.12
C ILE A 49 -4.06 1.16 -3.51
N ASP A 50 -4.67 -0.01 -3.54
CA ASP A 50 -4.93 -0.74 -4.76
C ASP A 50 -6.42 -1.13 -4.83
N PRO A 51 -7.22 -0.44 -5.67
CA PRO A 51 -8.64 -0.77 -5.84
C PRO A 51 -8.90 -2.13 -6.49
N HIS A 52 -7.90 -2.72 -7.15
CA HIS A 52 -8.06 -3.97 -7.90
C HIS A 52 -7.53 -5.19 -7.13
N GLY A 53 -6.56 -4.97 -6.25
CA GLY A 53 -6.02 -5.98 -5.32
C GLY A 53 -4.88 -6.83 -5.89
N ASP A 54 -4.63 -6.77 -7.20
CA ASP A 54 -3.58 -7.55 -7.87
C ASP A 54 -2.17 -7.17 -7.38
N LEU A 55 -1.92 -5.87 -7.18
CA LEU A 55 -0.63 -5.41 -6.66
C LEU A 55 -0.43 -5.84 -5.21
N ILE A 56 -1.48 -5.84 -4.40
CA ILE A 56 -1.42 -6.24 -2.99
C ILE A 56 -1.08 -7.74 -2.88
N GLU A 57 -1.66 -8.60 -3.72
CA GLU A 57 -1.34 -10.02 -3.72
C GLU A 57 0.12 -10.29 -4.10
N ASP A 58 0.66 -9.58 -5.10
CA ASP A 58 2.08 -9.69 -5.48
C ASP A 58 3.00 -9.27 -4.32
N ILE A 59 2.66 -8.19 -3.60
CA ILE A 59 3.42 -7.72 -2.44
C ILE A 59 3.36 -8.73 -1.29
N LYS A 60 2.18 -9.30 -1.00
CA LYS A 60 2.02 -10.35 0.02
C LYS A 60 2.88 -11.57 -0.29
N GLY A 61 2.89 -12.00 -1.56
CA GLY A 61 3.76 -13.08 -2.02
C GLY A 61 5.24 -12.76 -1.78
N PHE A 62 5.69 -11.55 -2.13
CA PHE A 62 7.07 -11.14 -1.90
C PHE A 62 7.44 -11.08 -0.41
N LEU A 63 6.55 -10.53 0.43
CA LEU A 63 6.75 -10.51 1.89
C LEU A 63 6.87 -11.92 2.45
N ALA A 64 6.02 -12.86 2.03
CA ALA A 64 6.11 -14.26 2.44
C ALA A 64 7.44 -14.90 2.04
N CYS A 65 8.01 -14.54 0.87
CA CYS A 65 9.34 -14.99 0.47
C CYS A 65 10.47 -14.35 1.29
N CYS A 66 10.36 -13.07 1.67
CA CYS A 66 11.37 -12.39 2.48
C CYS A 66 11.38 -12.84 3.96
N TYR A 67 10.26 -13.39 4.42
CA TYR A 67 10.01 -13.76 5.81
C TYR A 67 9.47 -15.20 5.88
N ASP A 68 10.21 -16.15 5.31
CA ASP A 68 9.80 -17.55 5.16
C ASP A 68 10.06 -18.41 6.41
N ASP A 69 10.75 -17.86 7.42
CA ASP A 69 11.02 -18.54 8.68
C ASP A 69 9.81 -18.43 9.63
N PRO A 70 9.41 -19.52 10.31
CA PRO A 70 8.33 -19.48 11.32
C PRO A 70 8.52 -18.42 12.42
N ARG A 71 9.76 -18.01 12.71
CA ARG A 71 10.08 -16.95 13.69
C ARG A 71 9.74 -15.55 13.18
N ASP A 72 9.44 -15.39 11.89
CA ASP A 72 9.14 -14.11 11.26
C ASP A 72 7.66 -13.73 11.30
N GLU A 73 6.76 -14.64 11.69
CA GLU A 73 5.32 -14.34 11.83
C GLU A 73 5.07 -13.12 12.73
N LYS A 74 5.81 -13.05 13.85
CA LYS A 74 5.75 -11.90 14.76
C LYS A 74 6.29 -10.61 14.11
N LYS A 75 7.31 -10.72 13.26
CA LYS A 75 7.89 -9.55 12.57
C LYS A 75 6.93 -9.00 11.52
N ILE A 76 6.25 -9.87 10.78
CA ILE A 76 5.27 -9.45 9.77
C ILE A 76 4.10 -8.73 10.46
N SER A 77 3.53 -9.32 11.52
CA SER A 77 2.40 -8.73 12.25
C SER A 77 2.73 -7.39 12.93
N GLU A 78 3.99 -7.15 13.30
CA GLU A 78 4.45 -5.85 13.83
C GLU A 78 4.73 -4.79 12.75
N ARG A 79 4.90 -5.20 11.48
CA ARG A 79 5.34 -4.32 10.38
C ARG A 79 4.29 -4.07 9.31
N VAL A 80 3.31 -4.96 9.19
CA VAL A 80 2.33 -4.94 8.10
C VAL A 80 0.94 -4.77 8.69
N VAL A 81 0.25 -3.73 8.24
CA VAL A 81 -1.17 -3.51 8.51
C VAL A 81 -1.91 -3.67 7.20
N LEU A 82 -2.65 -4.76 7.05
CA LEU A 82 -3.54 -4.98 5.91
C LEU A 82 -4.94 -4.45 6.26
N ILE A 83 -5.47 -3.59 5.41
CA ILE A 83 -6.83 -3.06 5.53
C ILE A 83 -7.57 -3.50 4.27
N GLU A 84 -8.47 -4.48 4.42
CA GLU A 84 -9.31 -4.96 3.33
C GLU A 84 -10.78 -4.68 3.68
N PRO A 85 -11.37 -3.58 3.16
CA PRO A 85 -12.75 -3.19 3.52
C PRO A 85 -13.81 -4.22 3.11
N THR A 86 -13.47 -5.11 2.19
CA THR A 86 -14.34 -6.18 1.68
C THR A 86 -14.16 -7.51 2.40
N ASP A 87 -13.17 -7.65 3.28
CA ASP A 87 -12.98 -8.87 4.07
C ASP A 87 -14.07 -8.96 5.15
N PRO A 88 -14.97 -9.97 5.08
CA PRO A 88 -16.05 -10.12 6.03
C PRO A 88 -15.57 -10.54 7.43
N ASP A 89 -14.38 -11.14 7.53
CA ASP A 89 -13.82 -11.68 8.77
C ASP A 89 -12.90 -10.66 9.47
N PHE A 90 -12.26 -9.76 8.71
CA PHE A 90 -11.33 -8.74 9.22
C PHE A 90 -11.68 -7.31 8.74
N SER A 91 -12.92 -6.87 8.99
CA SER A 91 -13.31 -5.49 8.72
C SER A 91 -12.75 -4.53 9.79
N VAL A 92 -11.93 -3.56 9.35
CA VAL A 92 -11.57 -2.40 10.16
C VAL A 92 -12.78 -1.47 10.14
N THR A 93 -13.53 -1.42 11.24
CA THR A 93 -14.72 -0.57 11.33
C THR A 93 -14.29 0.89 11.46
N PHE A 94 -14.47 1.66 10.38
CA PHE A 94 -14.36 3.12 10.41
C PHE A 94 -15.78 3.69 10.43
N ASN A 95 -16.20 4.22 11.58
CA ASN A 95 -17.44 4.99 11.66
C ASN A 95 -17.13 6.48 11.44
N PRO A 96 -17.41 7.05 10.26
CA PRO A 96 -17.20 8.48 10.01
C PRO A 96 -18.04 9.39 10.91
N LEU A 97 -18.98 8.83 11.69
CA LEU A 97 -19.82 9.54 12.65
C LEU A 97 -19.33 9.42 14.11
N ASP A 98 -18.26 8.66 14.38
CA ASP A 98 -17.70 8.58 15.74
C ASP A 98 -17.14 9.94 16.16
N LYS A 99 -17.43 10.34 17.40
CA LYS A 99 -16.98 11.62 17.96
C LYS A 99 -15.46 11.66 18.04
N LEU A 100 -14.84 12.43 17.15
CA LEU A 100 -13.45 12.80 17.26
C LEU A 100 -13.32 13.79 18.43
N SER A 101 -12.37 13.55 19.35
CA SER A 101 -12.20 14.34 20.57
C SER A 101 -11.94 15.84 20.32
N ASN A 102 -11.55 16.19 19.09
CA ASN A 102 -11.01 17.51 18.73
C ASN A 102 -11.78 18.17 17.57
N VAL A 103 -12.90 17.59 17.12
CA VAL A 103 -13.68 18.10 15.98
C VAL A 103 -15.14 18.22 16.40
N SER A 104 -15.78 19.36 16.12
CA SER A 104 -17.19 19.50 16.39
C SER A 104 -18.01 18.62 15.42
N ALA A 105 -19.18 18.14 15.86
CA ALA A 105 -20.05 17.34 15.01
C ALA A 105 -20.44 18.06 13.70
N ALA A 106 -20.50 19.40 13.72
CA ALA A 106 -20.79 20.23 12.54
C ALA A 106 -19.64 20.23 11.52
N GLU A 107 -18.39 20.34 11.97
CA GLU A 107 -17.20 20.26 11.11
C GLU A 107 -17.04 18.87 10.50
N GLN A 108 -17.30 17.82 11.29
CA GLN A 108 -17.30 16.44 10.80
C GLN A 108 -18.37 16.23 9.73
N THR A 109 -19.59 16.76 9.95
CA THR A 109 -20.67 16.72 8.94
C THR A 109 -20.28 17.45 7.65
N ASN A 110 -19.63 18.62 7.75
CA ASN A 110 -19.20 19.39 6.58
C ASN A 110 -18.14 18.66 5.73
N SER A 111 -17.28 17.83 6.32
CA SER A 111 -16.33 17.00 5.57
C SER A 111 -16.97 15.83 4.81
N LEU A 112 -18.19 15.45 5.19
CA LEU A 112 -18.95 14.34 4.60
C LEU A 112 -19.96 14.81 3.53
N LEU A 113 -20.21 16.12 3.46
CA LEU A 113 -21.06 16.68 2.41
C LEU A 113 -20.27 16.78 1.10
N PRO A 114 -20.79 16.27 -0.02
CA PRO A 114 -20.17 16.48 -1.32
C PRO A 114 -20.10 17.99 -1.60
N LEU A 115 -18.89 18.49 -1.88
CA LEU A 115 -18.69 19.87 -2.32
C LEU A 115 -19.39 20.04 -3.68
N HIS A 116 -20.48 20.80 -3.70
CA HIS A 116 -21.10 21.32 -4.92
C HIS A 116 -20.38 22.57 -5.40
#